data_AF-A0A7W0MB78-F1
#
_entry.id   AF-A0A7W0MB78-F1
#
_cell.length_a   1.000
_cell.length_b   1.000
_cell.length_c   1.000
_cell.angle_alpha   90.00
_cell.angle_beta   90.00
_cell.angle_gamma   90.00
#
_symmetry.space_group_name_H-M   'P 1'
#
loop_
_entity.id
_entity.type
_entity.pdbx_description
1 polymer ?
#
loop_
_entity_poly.entity_id
_entity_poly.type
_entity_poly.pdbx_seq_one_letter_code
_entity_poly.pdbx_strand_id
1 'polypeptide(L)' 'MTVITIDRSTGDKLRGVNEPVQLRDERGEVLGEFRPAVLGSNVDVGEECPLDEAELQRREQEETLSTADVLRSLEAR' A
#
# COMPACT_ATOMS: atom_id res chain seq x y z
N MET A 1 -1.57 -10.33 -13.20
CA MET A 1 -1.33 -10.34 -11.75
C MET A 1 -0.81 -11.72 -11.38
N THR A 2 0.45 -11.82 -10.96
CA THR A 2 1.10 -13.11 -10.65
C THR A 2 1.06 -13.35 -9.15
N VAL A 3 0.53 -14.49 -8.72
CA VAL A 3 0.43 -14.86 -7.30
C VAL A 3 1.51 -15.88 -7.00
N ILE A 4 2.48 -15.51 -6.17
CA ILE A 4 3.52 -16.41 -5.68
C ILE A 4 3.04 -16.99 -4.36
N THR A 5 2.80 -18.31 -4.33
CA THR A 5 2.39 -19.00 -3.11
C THR A 5 3.64 -19.50 -2.41
N ILE A 6 3.84 -19.05 -1.17
CA ILE A 6 4.96 -19.47 -0.33
C ILE A 6 4.48 -20.63 0.54
N ASP A 7 5.23 -21.72 0.57
CA ASP A 7 4.91 -22.86 1.44
C ASP A 7 5.11 -22.50 2.92
N ARG A 8 4.46 -23.25 3.81
CA ARG A 8 4.48 -22.96 5.24
C ARG A 8 5.89 -22.97 5.84
N SER A 9 6.77 -23.86 5.36
CA SER A 9 8.14 -23.97 5.90
C SER A 9 9.01 -22.76 5.52
N THR A 10 8.83 -22.23 4.30
CA THR A 10 9.47 -20.98 3.88
C THR A 10 8.88 -19.78 4.62
N GLY A 11 7.56 -19.77 4.85
CA GLY A 11 6.90 -18.76 5.69
C GLY A 11 7.45 -18.72 7.12
N ASP A 12 7.69 -19.87 7.74
CA ASP A 12 8.28 -19.95 9.09
C ASP A 12 9.73 -19.45 9.13
N LYS A 13 10.52 -19.68 8.06
CA LYS A 13 11.89 -19.13 7.94
C LYS A 13 11.88 -17.61 7.80
N LEU A 14 10.90 -17.06 7.09
CA LEU A 14 10.75 -15.62 6.90
C LEU A 14 10.25 -14.89 8.16
N ARG A 15 9.61 -15.58 9.11
CA ARG A 15 9.11 -14.98 10.38
C ARG A 15 10.19 -14.41 11.30
N GLY A 16 11.45 -14.80 11.12
CA GLY A 16 12.58 -14.31 11.92
C GLY A 16 13.50 -13.35 11.17
N VAL A 17 13.18 -13.03 9.92
CA VAL A 17 14.02 -12.20 9.06
C VAL A 17 13.61 -10.74 9.24
N ASN A 18 14.52 -9.94 9.79
CA ASN A 18 14.30 -8.52 10.06
C ASN A 18 14.82 -7.61 8.92
N GLU A 19 15.46 -8.19 7.91
CA GLU A 19 15.99 -7.48 6.74
C GLU A 19 15.28 -7.94 5.46
N PRO A 20 15.20 -7.11 4.41
CA PRO A 20 14.63 -7.53 3.14
C PRO A 20 15.37 -8.74 2.54
N VAL A 21 14.64 -9.67 1.92
CA VAL A 21 15.22 -10.86 1.29
C VAL A 21 14.76 -10.98 -0.16
N GLN A 22 15.71 -11.27 -1.05
CA GLN A 22 15.41 -11.55 -2.45
C GLN A 22 14.90 -12.97 -2.61
N LEU A 23 13.75 -13.11 -3.27
CA LEU A 23 13.23 -14.39 -3.73
C LEU A 23 13.83 -14.67 -5.10
N ARG A 24 14.55 -15.78 -5.23
CA ARG A 24 15.18 -16.20 -6.49
C ARG A 24 14.62 -17.53 -6.97
N ASP A 25 14.62 -17.74 -8.28
CA ASP A 25 14.29 -19.04 -8.88
C ASP A 25 15.48 -20.02 -8.82
N GLU A 26 15.28 -21.24 -9.33
CA GLU A 26 16.31 -22.29 -9.36
C GLU A 26 17.53 -21.94 -10.23
N ARG A 27 17.38 -20.96 -11.13
CA ARG A 27 18.45 -20.44 -11.99
C ARG A 27 19.20 -19.27 -11.35
N GLY A 28 18.69 -18.76 -10.24
CA GLY A 28 19.23 -17.60 -9.52
C GLY A 28 18.63 -16.26 -9.94
N GLU A 29 17.62 -16.24 -10.80
CA GLU A 29 16.94 -15.03 -11.25
C GLU A 29 16.00 -14.48 -10.17
N VAL A 30 15.95 -13.15 -10.02
CA VAL A 30 15.16 -12.50 -8.98
C VAL A 30 13.68 -12.47 -9.39
N LEU A 31 12.84 -13.16 -8.62
CA LEU A 31 11.38 -13.18 -8.80
C LEU A 31 10.68 -12.04 -8.03
N GLY A 32 11.31 -11.55 -6.96
CA GLY A 32 10.77 -10.47 -6.15
C GLY A 32 11.53 -10.29 -4.83
N GLU A 33 11.03 -9.40 -3.97
CA GLU A 33 11.59 -9.11 -2.66
C GLU A 33 10.52 -9.34 -1.58
N PHE A 34 10.87 -10.12 -0.56
CA PHE A 34 10.12 -10.18 0.68
C PHE A 34 10.60 -9.06 1.60
N ARG A 35 9.70 -8.16 1.99
CA ARG A 35 9.95 -7.20 3.06
C ARG A 35 9.15 -7.59 4.30
N PRO A 36 9.82 -7.91 5.43
CA PRO A 36 9.11 -8.14 6.68
C PRO A 36 8.34 -6.88 7.07
N ALA A 37 7.09 -7.05 7.49
CA ALA A 37 6.30 -5.96 8.04
C ALA A 37 6.93 -5.58 9.40
N VAL A 38 7.76 -4.55 9.40
CA VAL A 38 8.43 -4.07 10.61
C VAL A 38 7.36 -3.59 11.59
N LEU A 39 7.09 -4.38 12.63
CA LEU A 39 6.31 -3.95 13.79
C LEU A 39 7.17 -2.99 14.62
N GLY A 40 7.33 -1.74 14.16
CA GLY A 40 7.87 -0.66 14.97
C GLY A 40 8.92 0.22 14.30
N SER A 41 8.60 1.51 14.27
CA SER A 41 9.42 2.69 13.93
C SER A 41 9.84 2.84 12.46
N ASN A 42 9.14 3.76 11.81
CA ASN A 42 9.47 4.40 10.53
C ASN A 42 9.29 3.50 9.30
N VAL A 43 8.06 3.05 9.09
CA VAL A 43 7.58 3.03 7.70
C VAL A 43 7.70 4.47 7.23
N ASP A 44 8.58 4.71 6.26
CA ASP A 44 8.46 5.84 5.36
C ASP A 44 7.11 5.68 4.65
N VAL A 45 6.03 6.04 5.35
CA VAL A 45 4.76 6.42 4.73
C VAL A 45 5.02 7.82 4.19
N GLY A 46 5.92 7.90 3.21
CA GLY A 46 6.61 9.13 2.83
C GLY A 46 6.85 9.27 1.34
N GLU A 47 6.40 8.32 0.53
CA GLU A 47 5.92 8.67 -0.80
C GLU A 47 4.40 8.79 -0.70
N GLU A 48 3.95 9.88 -0.06
CA GLU A 48 2.79 10.57 -0.61
C GLU A 48 3.11 10.72 -2.09
N CYS A 49 2.42 9.99 -2.98
CA CYS A 49 2.46 10.31 -4.40
C CYS A 49 2.26 11.83 -4.45
N PRO A 50 3.23 12.62 -4.97
CA PRO A 50 3.03 14.05 -5.05
C PRO A 50 1.72 14.23 -5.80
N LEU A 51 0.71 14.77 -5.11
CA LEU A 51 -0.52 15.16 -5.75
C LEU A 51 -0.08 16.12 -6.84
N ASP A 52 -0.32 15.75 -8.10
CA ASP A 52 -0.01 16.62 -9.22
C ASP A 52 -0.71 17.98 -8.98
N GLU A 53 -0.15 19.08 -9.46
CA GLU A 53 -0.72 20.43 -9.20
C GLU A 53 -2.20 20.49 -9.64
N ALA A 54 -2.57 19.70 -10.66
CA ALA A 54 -3.94 19.51 -11.12
C ALA A 54 -4.88 18.90 -10.05
N GLU A 55 -4.39 17.97 -9.22
CA GLU A 55 -5.17 17.30 -8.17
C GLU A 55 -5.35 18.21 -6.94
N LEU A 56 -4.33 19.01 -6.59
CA LEU A 56 -4.42 20.05 -5.57
C LEU A 56 -5.47 21.10 -5.97
N GLN A 57 -5.39 21.59 -7.21
CA GLN A 57 -6.29 22.62 -7.72
C GLN A 57 -7.73 22.12 -7.88
N ARG A 58 -7.93 20.81 -8.12
CA ARG A 58 -9.26 20.19 -8.10
C ARG A 58 -9.87 20.23 -6.70
N ARG A 59 -9.09 19.86 -5.67
CA ARG A 59 -9.55 19.84 -4.28
C ARG A 59 -9.85 21.23 -3.72
N GLU A 60 -9.11 22.26 -4.14
CA GLU A 60 -9.42 23.65 -3.77
C GLU A 60 -10.74 24.15 -4.37
N GLN A 61 -11.15 23.58 -5.51
CA GLN A 61 -12.42 23.90 -6.19
C GLN A 61 -13.57 22.99 -5.75
N GLU A 62 -13.30 21.92 -5.01
CA GLU A 62 -14.35 21.08 -4.43
C GLU A 62 -14.99 21.86 -3.28
N GLU A 63 -16.19 22.39 -3.54
CA GLU A 63 -17.06 22.93 -2.50
C GLU A 63 -17.18 21.90 -1.38
N THR A 64 -16.79 22.32 -0.17
CA THR A 64 -16.90 21.50 1.03
C THR A 64 -18.37 21.35 1.39
N LEU A 65 -19.04 20.39 0.77
CA LEU A 65 -20.39 20.02 1.16
C LEU A 65 -20.34 19.49 2.59
N SER A 66 -21.13 20.10 3.47
CA SER A 66 -21.30 19.60 4.82
C SER A 66 -21.90 18.20 4.75
N THR A 67 -21.48 17.33 5.68
CA THR A 67 -22.05 15.98 5.84
C THR A 67 -23.58 16.01 5.89
N ALA A 68 -24.16 17.07 6.46
CA ALA A 68 -25.61 17.26 6.52
C ALA A 68 -26.26 17.47 5.14
N ASP A 69 -25.59 18.15 4.20
CA ASP A 69 -26.10 18.39 2.85
C ASP A 69 -26.01 17.14 1.98
N VAL A 70 -24.93 16.35 2.15
CA VAL A 70 -24.78 15.04 1.50
C VAL A 70 -25.91 14.09 1.93
N LEU A 71 -26.19 14.01 3.23
CA LEU A 71 -27.28 13.15 3.75
C LEU A 71 -28.65 13.60 3.22
N ARG A 72 -28.92 14.91 3.21
CA ARG A 72 -30.17 15.47 2.68
C ARG A 72 -30.37 15.16 1.19
N SER A 73 -29.29 15.17 0.39
CA SER A 73 -29.35 14.86 -1.04
C SER A 73 -29.67 13.39 -1.34
N LEU A 74 -29.30 12.47 -0.44
CA LEU A 74 -29.56 11.03 -0.58
C LEU A 74 -30.97 10.65 -0.15
N GLU A 75 -31.54 11.33 0.84
CA GLU A 75 -32.92 11.11 1.30
C GLU A 75 -33.99 11.68 0.35
N ALA A 76 -33.61 12.60 -0.53
CA ALA A 76 -34.50 13.22 -1.51
C ALA A 76 -34.69 12.38 -2.79
N ARG A 77 -34.22 11.12 -2.80
CA ARG A 77 -34.20 10.23 -3.96
C ARG A 77 -35.14 9.03 -3.82
#